data_AF-A0A365YJA0-F1
#
_entry.id   AF-A0A365YJA0-F1
#
_cell.length_a   1.000
_cell.length_b   1.000
_cell.length_c   1.000
_cell.angle_alpha   90.00
_cell.angle_beta   90.00
_cell.angle_gamma   90.00
#
_symmetry.space_group_name_H-M   'P 1'
#
loop_
_entity.id
_entity.type
_entity.pdbx_description
1 polymer ?
#
loop_
_entity_poly.entity_id
_entity_poly.type
_entity_poly.pdbx_seq_one_letter_code
_entity_poly.pdbx_strand_id
1 'polypeptide(L)'
;MKLSATLRADQMEPAGSQLMKVNKNRCMKVAGVQLYLGKLLRSTHVKVIWDAEELMVVSMDGELVTKYDFPFPDGVTYLSLRHAKAKFQNMPEEG
;
A
#
# COMPACT_ATOMS: atom_id res chain seq x y z
N MET A 1 4.21 20.69 2.85
CA MET A 1 3.46 20.03 1.75
C MET A 1 2.41 19.10 2.34
N LYS A 2 1.13 19.22 2.01
CA LYS A 2 0.06 18.39 2.59
C LYS A 2 -0.07 17.10 1.79
N LEU A 3 0.41 15.99 2.35
CA LEU A 3 0.34 14.68 1.71
C LEU A 3 -1.12 14.21 1.62
N SER A 4 -1.47 13.64 0.46
CA SER A 4 -2.81 13.14 0.15
C SER A 4 -2.99 11.70 0.64
N ALA A 5 -4.22 11.35 1.02
CA ALA A 5 -4.65 9.96 1.22
C ALA A 5 -5.20 9.33 -0.06
N THR A 6 -5.20 10.08 -1.17
CA THR A 6 -5.72 9.69 -2.47
C THR A 6 -4.64 9.84 -3.55
N LEU A 7 -4.39 8.76 -4.28
CA LEU A 7 -3.59 8.69 -5.50
C LEU A 7 -4.53 8.29 -6.64
N ARG A 8 -4.63 9.11 -7.69
CA ARG A 8 -5.52 8.86 -8.82
C ARG A 8 -4.77 8.17 -9.96
N ALA A 9 -5.48 7.38 -10.76
CA ALA A 9 -4.87 6.59 -11.84
C ALA A 9 -4.23 7.48 -12.93
N ASP A 10 -4.79 8.66 -13.19
CA ASP A 10 -4.25 9.65 -14.14
C ASP A 10 -2.92 10.28 -13.68
N GLN A 11 -2.53 10.06 -12.42
CA GLN A 11 -1.27 10.52 -11.85
C GLN A 11 -0.23 9.40 -11.75
N MET A 12 -0.60 8.16 -12.12
CA MET A 12 0.25 6.99 -12.01
C MET A 12 0.89 6.67 -13.36
N GLU A 13 2.21 6.80 -13.42
CA GLU A 13 3.03 6.26 -14.50
C GLU A 13 3.01 4.71 -14.49
N PRO A 14 3.50 4.02 -15.53
CA PRO A 14 3.52 2.55 -15.57
C PRO A 14 4.24 1.88 -14.39
N ALA A 15 5.22 2.57 -13.81
CA ALA A 15 5.83 2.22 -12.54
C ALA A 15 6.23 3.49 -11.80
N GLY A 16 6.19 3.46 -10.46
CA GLY A 16 6.49 4.64 -9.69
C GLY A 16 6.38 4.45 -8.19
N SER A 17 6.57 5.55 -7.48
CA SER A 17 6.30 5.58 -6.04
C SER A 17 5.83 6.96 -5.60
N GLN A 18 5.01 6.98 -4.56
CA GLN A 18 4.48 8.20 -3.99
C GLN A 18 4.37 8.11 -2.48
N LEU A 19 4.86 9.17 -1.82
CA LEU A 19 4.64 9.35 -0.39
C LEU A 19 3.19 9.78 -0.14
N MET A 20 2.51 9.07 0.74
CA MET A 20 1.10 9.30 1.05
C MET A 20 0.89 9.36 2.57
N LYS A 21 -0.22 9.99 2.97
CA LYS A 21 -0.65 9.99 4.38
C LYS A 21 -1.93 9.18 4.52
N VAL A 22 -1.89 8.15 5.33
CA VAL A 22 -3.08 7.34 5.64
C VAL A 22 -4.10 8.21 6.37
N ASN A 23 -5.37 8.08 6.02
CA ASN A 23 -6.41 8.91 6.63
C ASN A 23 -6.73 8.47 8.07
N LYS A 24 -7.56 9.26 8.76
CA LYS A 24 -8.00 8.98 10.14
C LYS A 24 -8.77 7.66 10.31
N ASN A 25 -9.33 7.13 9.21
CA ASN A 25 -10.08 5.88 9.17
C ASN A 25 -9.18 4.67 8.86
N ARG A 26 -7.86 4.88 8.74
CA ARG A 26 -6.86 3.86 8.39
C ARG A 26 -7.00 3.35 6.96
N CYS A 27 -7.52 4.20 6.08
CA CYS A 27 -7.63 3.90 4.66
C CYS A 27 -6.80 4.88 3.82
N MET A 28 -6.52 4.47 2.60
CA MET A 28 -6.11 5.32 1.50
C MET A 28 -6.90 4.94 0.25
N LYS A 29 -6.91 5.80 -0.76
CA LYS A 29 -7.55 5.53 -2.04
C LYS A 29 -6.50 5.56 -3.14
N VAL A 30 -6.35 4.46 -3.88
CA VAL A 30 -5.39 4.37 -4.98
C VAL A 30 -6.14 3.90 -6.23
N ALA A 31 -5.96 4.59 -7.35
CA ALA A 31 -6.61 4.27 -8.63
C ALA A 31 -8.13 4.00 -8.50
N GLY A 32 -8.83 4.76 -7.65
CA GLY A 32 -10.27 4.59 -7.43
C GLY A 32 -10.66 3.57 -6.37
N VAL A 33 -9.73 2.72 -5.91
CA VAL A 33 -9.96 1.64 -4.93
C VAL A 33 -9.57 2.07 -3.53
N GLN A 34 -10.43 1.80 -2.54
CA GLN A 34 -10.14 2.07 -1.14
C GLN A 34 -9.34 0.92 -0.51
N LEU A 35 -8.13 1.20 -0.05
CA LEU A 35 -7.25 0.26 0.64
C LEU A 35 -7.34 0.49 2.16
N TYR A 36 -7.70 -0.53 2.92
CA TYR A 36 -7.69 -0.50 4.39
C TYR A 36 -6.40 -1.11 4.93
N LEU A 37 -5.63 -0.34 5.70
CA LEU A 37 -4.26 -0.66 6.12
C LEU A 37 -4.14 -1.11 7.59
N GLY A 38 -5.26 -1.42 8.24
CA GLY A 38 -5.26 -1.96 9.61
C GLY A 38 -4.94 -0.96 10.72
N LYS A 39 -4.94 -1.44 11.97
CA LYS A 39 -4.95 -0.62 13.19
C LYS A 39 -3.67 0.20 13.41
N LEU A 40 -2.53 -0.20 12.82
CA LEU A 40 -1.22 0.36 13.13
C LEU A 40 -0.90 1.67 12.40
N LEU A 41 -1.72 2.09 11.44
CA LEU A 41 -1.33 3.17 10.49
C LEU A 41 -2.30 4.36 10.48
N ARG A 42 -2.90 4.71 11.61
CA ARG A 42 -3.74 5.92 11.66
C ARG A 42 -2.89 7.17 11.50
N SER A 43 -3.18 7.98 10.48
CA SER A 43 -2.50 9.27 10.23
C SER A 43 -0.98 9.16 10.00
N THR A 44 -0.47 7.96 9.69
CA THR A 44 0.96 7.73 9.39
C THR A 44 1.29 8.01 7.94
N HIS A 45 2.56 8.31 7.68
CA HIS A 45 3.10 8.37 6.33
C HIS A 45 3.51 6.98 5.88
N VAL A 46 3.25 6.68 4.61
CA VAL A 46 3.61 5.43 3.95
C VAL A 46 4.09 5.73 2.55
N LYS A 47 4.98 4.90 2.02
CA LYS A 47 5.37 4.94 0.62
C LYS A 47 4.54 3.91 -0.14
N VAL A 48 3.80 4.37 -1.14
CA VAL A 48 3.12 3.49 -2.11
C VAL A 48 4.05 3.32 -3.29
N ILE A 49 4.33 2.09 -3.68
CA ILE A 49 5.20 1.72 -4.80
C ILE A 49 4.38 0.84 -5.73
N TRP A 50 4.47 1.05 -7.03
CA TRP A 50 3.73 0.25 -8.00
C TRP A 50 4.53 0.03 -9.27
N ASP A 51 4.19 -1.03 -9.97
CA ASP A 51 4.59 -1.33 -11.35
C ASP A 51 3.41 -1.93 -12.13
N ALA A 52 3.69 -2.69 -13.20
CA ALA A 52 2.67 -3.30 -14.04
C ALA A 52 2.01 -4.55 -13.44
N GLU A 53 2.55 -5.12 -12.36
CA GLU A 53 2.07 -6.37 -11.75
C GLU A 53 1.59 -6.18 -10.30
N GLU A 54 2.18 -5.24 -9.56
CA GLU A 54 1.95 -5.12 -8.14
C GLU A 54 1.90 -3.69 -7.61
N LEU A 55 1.18 -3.54 -6.50
CA LEU A 55 1.18 -2.36 -5.67
C LEU A 55 1.54 -2.75 -4.23
N MET A 56 2.58 -2.10 -3.72
CA MET A 56 3.09 -2.28 -2.36
C MET A 56 2.87 -1.01 -1.54
N VAL A 57 2.60 -1.20 -0.26
CA VAL A 57 2.60 -0.13 0.75
C VAL A 57 3.69 -0.45 1.75
N VAL A 58 4.63 0.47 1.93
CA VAL A 58 5.79 0.31 2.80
C VAL A 58 5.76 1.41 3.87
N SER A 59 6.14 1.07 5.10
CA SER A 59 6.31 2.04 6.18
C SER A 59 7.51 2.96 5.90
N MET A 60 7.65 4.03 6.68
CA MET A 60 8.82 4.91 6.56
C MET A 60 10.13 4.24 7.02
N ASP A 61 10.03 3.18 7.82
CA ASP A 61 11.15 2.38 8.30
C ASP A 61 11.54 1.27 7.31
N GLY A 62 10.83 1.17 6.17
CA GLY A 62 11.10 0.18 5.12
C GLY A 62 10.34 -1.14 5.28
N GLU A 63 9.42 -1.25 6.24
CA GLU A 63 8.64 -2.47 6.45
C GLU A 63 7.49 -2.59 5.45
N LEU A 64 7.34 -3.75 4.81
CA LEU A 64 6.20 -4.04 3.95
C LEU A 64 4.92 -4.15 4.79
N VAL A 65 3.99 -3.22 4.58
CA VAL A 65 2.67 -3.21 5.22
C VAL A 65 1.73 -4.18 4.52
N THR A 66 1.65 -4.08 3.19
CA THR A 66 0.76 -4.90 2.36
C THR A 66 1.17 -4.86 0.90
N LYS A 67 0.75 -5.87 0.15
CA LYS A 67 0.96 -6.03 -1.29
C LYS A 67 -0.34 -6.48 -1.95
N TYR A 68 -0.62 -5.94 -3.13
CA TYR A 68 -1.80 -6.25 -3.94
C TYR A 68 -1.38 -6.48 -5.39
N ASP A 69 -2.14 -7.32 -6.09
CA ASP A 69 -2.07 -7.40 -7.55
C ASP A 69 -2.52 -6.04 -8.14
N PHE A 70 -1.79 -5.54 -9.14
CA PHE A 70 -2.06 -4.28 -9.79
C PHE A 70 -1.84 -4.41 -11.31
N PRO A 71 -2.68 -3.82 -12.19
CA PRO A 71 -3.89 -3.04 -11.90
C PRO A 71 -4.93 -3.82 -11.11
N PHE A 72 -5.74 -3.11 -10.31
CA PHE A 72 -6.77 -3.78 -9.53
C PHE A 72 -7.80 -4.46 -10.46
N PRO A 73 -8.33 -5.64 -10.10
CA PRO A 73 -9.35 -6.30 -10.90
C PRO A 73 -10.59 -5.43 -11.11
N ASP A 74 -11.24 -5.55 -12.26
CA ASP A 74 -12.43 -4.79 -12.60
C ASP A 74 -13.55 -4.96 -11.56
N GLY A 75 -14.23 -3.86 -11.24
CA GLY A 75 -15.31 -3.82 -10.25
C GLY A 75 -14.85 -3.81 -8.79
N VAL A 76 -13.56 -3.97 -8.50
CA VAL A 76 -13.03 -3.85 -7.14
C VAL A 76 -13.10 -2.39 -6.69
N THR A 77 -13.75 -2.14 -5.56
CA THR A 77 -13.87 -0.80 -4.96
C THR A 77 -13.21 -0.71 -3.58
N TYR A 78 -12.93 -1.85 -2.97
CA TYR A 78 -12.35 -1.94 -1.63
C TYR A 78 -11.44 -3.17 -1.49
N LEU A 79 -10.27 -2.98 -0.89
CA LEU A 79 -9.36 -4.05 -0.50
C LEU A 79 -8.98 -3.88 0.98
N SER A 80 -9.12 -4.94 1.75
CA SER A 80 -8.58 -5.02 3.11
C SER A 80 -7.14 -5.51 3.10
N LEU A 81 -6.45 -5.39 4.25
CA LEU A 81 -5.20 -6.11 4.48
C LEU A 81 -5.41 -7.60 4.17
N ARG A 82 -4.78 -8.07 3.10
CA ARG A 82 -4.35 -9.46 3.04
C ARG A 82 -3.10 -9.47 3.90
N HIS A 83 -3.19 -9.95 5.15
CA HIS A 83 -1.99 -10.22 5.93
C HIS A 83 -1.01 -10.93 5.01
N ALA A 84 0.23 -10.42 4.90
CA ALA A 84 1.29 -11.14 4.23
C ALA A 84 1.26 -12.56 4.81
N LYS A 85 0.88 -13.56 4.01
CA LYS A 85 0.94 -14.96 4.45
C LYS A 85 2.35 -15.14 5.03
N ALA A 86 2.41 -15.49 6.31
CA ALA A 86 3.62 -15.56 7.10
C ALA A 86 4.76 -16.27 6.34
N LYS A 87 5.65 -15.51 5.67
CA LYS A 87 6.92 -16.00 5.08
C LYS A 87 8.01 -14.92 4.98
N PHE A 88 7.87 -13.81 5.69
CA PHE A 88 9.01 -12.93 6.05
C PHE A 88 9.31 -13.05 7.55
N GLN A 89 9.18 -14.26 8.11
CA GLN A 89 9.94 -14.57 9.31
C GLN A 89 11.38 -14.80 8.85
N ASN A 90 12.28 -13.99 9.37
CA ASN A 90 13.72 -14.22 9.33
C ASN A 90 13.99 -15.73 9.39
N MET A 91 14.51 -16.32 8.32
CA MET A 91 15.26 -17.55 8.49
C MET A 91 16.43 -17.16 9.40
N PRO A 92 16.59 -17.78 10.59
CA PRO A 92 17.88 -17.67 11.26
C PRO A 92 18.93 -18.17 10.27
N GLU A 93 20.06 -17.48 10.16
CA GLU A 93 21.21 -18.02 9.46
C GLU A 93 21.50 -19.40 10.08
N GLU A 94 21.32 -20.45 9.29
CA GLU A 94 21.80 -21.78 9.67
C GLU A 94 23.33 -21.69 9.73
N GLY A 95 23.85 -21.69 10.96
CA GLY A 95 25.26 -21.90 11.25
C GLY A 95 25.65 -23.36 11.18
#